data_AF-A0A913YH93-F1
#
_entry.id   AF-A0A913YH93-F1
#
_cell.length_a   1.000
_cell.length_b   1.000
_cell.length_c   1.000
_cell.angle_alpha   90.00
_cell.angle_beta   90.00
_cell.angle_gamma   90.00
#
_symmetry.space_group_name_H-M   'P 1'
#
loop_
_entity.id
_entity.type
_entity.pdbx_description
1 polymer ?
#
loop_
_entity_poly.entity_id
_entity_poly.type
_entity_poly.pdbx_seq_one_letter_code
_entity_poly.pdbx_strand_id
1 'polypeptide(L)'
;MSNPNNHVRSPQGKKIPPPVAPKPMKMTATRLMHKPVAVPPPPSSNDRTTEEDELDALTDLLVKNLEYSSDPDFFGICHKCGQKVSGEGSGCNAMDKLFHINCFVCHKCGCQLTGKVFYKVEDKAYCEADYLSSLEICWVCNKQITDRILRATGKCFHPHCFLCEECGKNLDGIPFTLDNFNKVHCLEDYYRKYSPRCAFCHQLILPEDGQDETVRIVSMNKDFHVKCFKCEDCRCQLSSEKGGSGCYPLDDHLYCQECNAKHIQQLTADLDKPQRPLTTEL
;
A
#
# COMPACT_ATOMS: atom_id res chain seq x y z
N MET A 1 10.02 60.52 27.58
CA MET A 1 10.95 59.43 27.96
C MET A 1 10.60 58.23 27.10
N SER A 2 11.45 57.92 26.13
CA SER A 2 11.27 56.84 25.16
C SER A 2 11.34 55.49 25.88
N ASN A 3 10.32 54.65 25.74
CA ASN A 3 10.34 53.29 26.27
C ASN A 3 10.69 52.32 25.13
N PRO A 4 11.93 51.80 25.06
CA PRO A 4 12.33 50.80 24.09
C PRO A 4 11.93 49.40 24.59
N ASN A 5 11.69 48.47 23.67
CA ASN A 5 11.41 47.06 23.92
C ASN A 5 10.00 46.70 24.40
N ASN A 6 9.05 46.67 23.46
CA ASN A 6 8.04 45.61 23.44
C ASN A 6 8.29 44.69 22.25
N HIS A 7 9.51 44.15 22.19
CA HIS A 7 9.84 43.01 21.34
C HIS A 7 9.27 41.79 22.06
N VAL A 8 7.99 41.48 21.82
CA VAL A 8 7.43 40.20 22.29
C VAL A 8 8.23 39.11 21.59
N ARG A 9 8.92 38.32 22.41
CA ARG A 9 9.73 37.16 22.05
C ARG A 9 8.98 36.36 20.98
N SER A 10 9.65 36.10 19.85
CA SER A 10 9.12 35.28 18.76
C SER A 10 8.43 34.05 19.34
N PRO A 11 7.23 33.66 18.86
CA PRO A 11 6.57 32.47 19.36
C PRO A 11 7.53 31.30 19.17
N GLN A 12 8.04 30.78 20.29
CA GLN A 12 8.84 29.57 20.27
C GLN A 12 7.87 28.46 19.90
N GLY A 13 7.80 28.17 18.60
CA GLY A 13 7.11 27.02 18.06
C GLY A 13 7.69 25.79 18.73
N LYS A 14 6.97 25.24 19.71
CA LYS A 14 7.18 23.86 20.11
C LYS A 14 6.95 23.05 18.84
N LYS A 15 8.01 22.42 18.34
CA LYS A 15 7.96 21.50 17.21
C LYS A 15 7.19 20.26 17.67
N ILE A 16 5.86 20.33 17.62
CA ILE A 16 5.06 19.11 17.53
C ILE A 16 5.21 18.69 16.07
N PRO A 17 5.80 17.52 15.78
CA PRO A 17 5.95 17.07 14.42
C PRO A 17 4.57 17.03 13.76
N PRO A 18 4.46 17.36 12.47
CA PRO A 18 3.20 17.19 11.75
C PRO A 18 2.72 15.74 11.92
N PRO A 19 1.40 15.45 11.83
CA PRO A 19 0.99 14.09 11.49
C PRO A 19 1.80 13.75 10.24
N VAL A 20 2.73 12.79 10.39
CA VAL A 20 3.64 12.41 9.31
C VAL A 20 2.74 12.10 8.14
N ALA A 21 2.84 12.90 7.08
CA ALA A 21 2.11 12.61 5.86
C ALA A 21 2.53 11.19 5.48
N PRO A 22 1.59 10.24 5.48
CA PRO A 22 1.95 8.87 5.23
C PRO A 22 2.41 8.80 3.79
N LYS A 23 3.63 8.30 3.58
CA LYS A 23 4.15 8.09 2.23
C LYS A 23 3.14 7.20 1.50
N PRO A 24 2.59 7.63 0.34
CA PRO A 24 1.69 6.81 -0.43
C PRO A 24 2.42 5.50 -0.78
N MET A 25 1.99 4.40 -0.16
CA MET A 25 2.63 3.12 -0.40
C MET A 25 2.15 2.61 -1.75
N LYS A 26 3.10 2.29 -2.63
CA LYS A 26 2.81 1.65 -3.91
C LYS A 26 2.66 0.15 -3.69
N MET A 27 1.63 -0.44 -4.29
CA MET A 27 1.42 -1.88 -4.26
C MET A 27 2.27 -2.60 -5.28
N THR A 28 2.83 -3.73 -4.86
CA THR A 28 3.31 -4.75 -5.80
C THR A 28 2.16 -5.70 -6.07
N ALA A 29 1.70 -5.65 -7.31
CA ALA A 29 0.66 -6.51 -7.82
C ALA A 29 1.31 -7.64 -8.61
N THR A 30 1.46 -8.80 -7.98
CA THR A 30 1.92 -9.98 -8.69
C THR A 30 0.71 -10.74 -9.17
N ARG A 31 0.53 -10.80 -10.49
CA ARG A 31 -0.45 -11.70 -11.09
C ARG A 31 0.02 -13.12 -10.81
N LEU A 32 -0.80 -13.93 -10.16
CA LEU A 32 -0.47 -15.35 -10.09
C LEU A 32 -0.74 -15.93 -11.48
N MET A 33 0.31 -16.47 -12.11
CA MET A 33 0.23 -17.08 -13.43
C MET A 33 -0.39 -18.47 -13.29
N HIS A 34 -1.68 -18.57 -12.95
CA HIS A 34 -2.34 -19.86 -12.75
C HIS A 34 -3.51 -20.01 -13.70
N LYS A 35 -3.18 -20.25 -14.98
CA LYS A 35 -4.15 -20.86 -15.89
C LYS A 35 -4.30 -22.34 -15.50
N PRO A 36 -5.52 -22.90 -15.43
CA PRO A 36 -5.70 -24.33 -15.62
C PRO A 36 -5.27 -24.62 -17.07
N VAL A 37 -4.08 -25.19 -17.25
CA VAL A 37 -3.55 -25.42 -18.59
C VAL A 37 -4.06 -26.76 -19.10
N ALA A 38 -5.11 -26.70 -19.93
CA ALA A 38 -5.22 -27.62 -21.05
C ALA A 38 -4.14 -27.23 -22.08
N VAL A 39 -3.19 -28.14 -22.28
CA VAL A 39 -2.07 -28.24 -23.25
C VAL A 39 -1.72 -27.01 -24.14
N PRO A 40 -0.46 -26.53 -24.09
CA PRO A 40 0.23 -25.93 -25.25
C PRO A 40 1.73 -26.37 -25.39
N PRO A 41 2.45 -25.96 -26.47
CA PRO A 41 3.56 -26.68 -27.14
C PRO A 41 5.00 -26.23 -26.69
N PRO A 42 6.13 -26.65 -27.35
CA PRO A 42 7.44 -27.01 -26.75
C PRO A 42 8.42 -25.82 -26.47
N PRO A 43 9.62 -26.07 -25.89
CA PRO A 43 10.22 -25.19 -24.87
C PRO A 43 11.33 -24.26 -25.39
N SER A 44 11.78 -23.36 -24.50
CA SER A 44 13.14 -22.81 -24.54
C SER A 44 13.77 -23.00 -23.17
N SER A 45 14.83 -23.80 -23.15
CA SER A 45 15.61 -24.21 -22.00
C SER A 45 16.68 -23.18 -21.65
N ASN A 46 17.07 -23.16 -20.36
CA ASN A 46 18.46 -23.04 -19.93
C ASN A 46 18.53 -23.28 -18.42
N ASP A 47 19.05 -24.44 -18.00
CA ASP A 47 19.93 -24.49 -16.84
C ASP A 47 20.87 -25.70 -16.96
N ARG A 48 22.14 -25.48 -16.60
CA ARG A 48 23.26 -26.36 -16.90
C ARG A 48 23.72 -27.07 -15.64
N THR A 49 23.35 -28.33 -15.50
CA THR A 49 24.20 -29.36 -14.87
C THR A 49 23.88 -30.74 -15.46
N THR A 50 24.96 -31.41 -15.92
CA THR A 50 25.11 -32.81 -16.37
C THR A 50 24.51 -33.24 -17.71
N GLU A 51 24.91 -32.56 -18.78
CA GLU A 51 24.64 -32.98 -20.18
C GLU A 51 25.06 -34.45 -20.46
N GLU A 52 26.07 -34.98 -19.75
CA GLU A 52 26.53 -36.38 -19.89
C GLU A 52 25.62 -37.39 -19.17
N ASP A 53 25.19 -37.12 -17.93
CA ASP A 53 24.25 -37.99 -17.22
C ASP A 53 22.86 -37.98 -17.89
N GLU A 54 22.44 -36.83 -18.41
CA GLU A 54 21.23 -36.71 -19.22
C GLU A 54 21.36 -37.51 -20.52
N LEU A 55 22.52 -37.47 -21.19
CA LEU A 55 22.77 -38.21 -22.42
C LEU A 55 22.81 -39.73 -22.18
N ASP A 56 23.41 -40.19 -21.08
CA ASP A 56 23.42 -41.60 -20.68
C ASP A 56 22.01 -42.08 -20.34
N ALA A 57 21.24 -41.30 -19.57
CA ALA A 57 19.85 -41.61 -19.26
C ALA A 57 18.97 -41.67 -20.52
N LEU A 58 19.19 -40.77 -21.48
CA LEU A 58 18.50 -40.76 -22.78
C LEU A 58 18.89 -41.98 -23.63
N THR A 59 20.17 -42.37 -23.63
CA THR A 59 20.67 -43.52 -24.37
C THR A 59 20.11 -44.83 -23.81
N ASP A 60 20.09 -44.98 -22.48
CA ASP A 60 19.45 -46.11 -21.80
C ASP A 60 17.95 -46.19 -22.08
N LEU A 61 17.28 -45.04 -22.17
CA LEU A 61 15.87 -44.97 -22.51
C LEU A 61 15.63 -45.46 -23.96
N LEU A 62 16.50 -45.09 -24.90
CA LEU A 62 16.43 -45.52 -26.30
C LEU A 62 16.67 -47.03 -26.45
N VAL A 63 17.67 -47.58 -25.76
CA VAL A 63 17.95 -49.03 -25.76
C VAL A 63 16.74 -49.82 -25.24
N LYS A 64 16.17 -49.40 -24.11
CA LYS A 64 14.96 -50.04 -23.56
C LYS A 64 13.77 -49.95 -24.51
N ASN A 65 13.55 -48.79 -25.15
CA ASN A 65 12.47 -48.64 -26.13
C ASN A 65 12.66 -49.54 -27.38
N LEU A 66 13.90 -49.75 -27.82
CA LEU A 66 14.23 -50.67 -28.91
C LEU A 66 14.01 -52.14 -28.49
N GLU A 67 14.35 -52.53 -27.27
CA GLU A 67 14.10 -53.89 -26.75
C GLU A 67 12.61 -54.23 -26.68
N TYR A 68 11.75 -53.27 -26.34
CA TYR A 68 10.29 -53.46 -26.23
C TYR A 68 9.51 -53.20 -27.53
N SER A 69 10.17 -52.79 -28.62
CA SER A 69 9.54 -52.51 -29.92
C SER A 69 8.86 -53.73 -30.57
N SER A 70 9.14 -54.93 -30.06
CA SER A 70 8.57 -56.20 -30.50
C SER A 70 7.29 -56.61 -29.73
N ASP A 71 6.89 -55.85 -28.70
CA ASP A 71 5.74 -56.12 -27.84
C ASP A 71 4.58 -55.19 -28.25
N PRO A 72 3.51 -55.69 -28.90
CA PRO A 72 2.42 -54.84 -29.43
C PRO A 72 1.63 -54.10 -28.35
N ASP A 73 1.78 -54.49 -27.07
CA ASP A 73 1.13 -53.87 -25.92
C ASP A 73 2.03 -52.85 -25.19
N PHE A 74 3.22 -52.54 -25.71
CA PHE A 74 4.14 -51.59 -25.09
C PHE A 74 3.80 -50.13 -25.43
N PHE A 75 3.42 -49.36 -24.41
CA PHE A 75 3.07 -47.94 -24.55
C PHE A 75 4.21 -46.98 -24.19
N GLY A 76 5.22 -47.45 -23.44
CA GLY A 76 6.38 -46.65 -23.04
C GLY A 76 6.91 -46.97 -21.63
N ILE A 77 7.84 -46.16 -21.14
CA ILE A 77 8.46 -46.31 -19.82
C ILE A 77 7.85 -45.29 -18.86
N CYS A 78 7.43 -45.75 -17.68
CA CYS A 78 6.92 -44.88 -16.63
C CYS A 78 8.05 -44.03 -16.03
N HIS A 79 7.90 -42.70 -16.07
CA HIS A 79 8.91 -41.78 -15.57
C HIS A 79 9.15 -41.88 -14.05
N LYS A 80 8.15 -42.32 -13.27
CA LYS A 80 8.27 -42.41 -11.80
C LYS A 80 8.96 -43.69 -11.33
N CYS A 81 8.73 -44.83 -11.98
CA CYS A 81 9.25 -46.13 -11.53
C CYS A 81 10.25 -46.77 -12.51
N GLY A 82 10.43 -46.20 -13.70
CA GLY A 82 11.34 -46.72 -14.73
C GLY A 82 10.92 -48.04 -15.36
N GLN A 83 9.72 -48.54 -15.04
CA GLN A 83 9.19 -49.81 -15.55
C GLN A 83 8.32 -49.61 -16.79
N LYS A 84 8.21 -50.65 -17.62
CA LYS A 84 7.34 -50.62 -18.80
C LYS A 84 5.87 -50.44 -18.41
N VAL A 85 5.17 -49.62 -19.19
CA VAL A 85 3.72 -49.52 -19.17
C VAL A 85 3.21 -50.37 -20.31
N SER A 86 2.56 -51.47 -19.97
CA SER A 86 2.00 -52.43 -20.94
C SER A 86 0.50 -52.60 -20.75
N GLY A 87 -0.23 -52.66 -21.87
CA GLY A 87 -1.68 -52.87 -21.92
C GLY A 87 -2.50 -51.59 -22.04
N GLU A 88 -3.60 -51.70 -22.79
CA GLU A 88 -4.54 -50.62 -23.07
C GLU A 88 -5.18 -50.11 -21.77
N GLY A 89 -4.97 -48.83 -21.45
CA GLY A 89 -5.50 -48.21 -20.23
C GLY A 89 -4.65 -48.41 -18.97
N SER A 90 -3.40 -48.92 -19.05
CA SER A 90 -2.50 -49.04 -17.89
C SER A 90 -1.68 -47.78 -17.59
N GLY A 91 -1.69 -46.80 -18.49
CA GLY A 91 -0.87 -45.59 -18.43
C GLY A 91 -1.65 -44.31 -18.69
N CYS A 92 -1.13 -43.20 -18.17
CA CYS A 92 -1.59 -41.86 -18.46
C CYS A 92 -0.41 -40.98 -18.87
N ASN A 93 -0.65 -40.13 -19.87
CA ASN A 93 0.29 -39.08 -20.28
C ASN A 93 -0.03 -37.80 -19.51
N ALA A 94 0.92 -37.29 -18.75
CA ALA A 94 0.79 -36.05 -18.01
C ALA A 94 2.14 -35.33 -17.97
N MET A 95 2.14 -34.00 -18.15
CA MET A 95 3.36 -33.19 -18.10
C MET A 95 4.46 -33.68 -19.09
N ASP A 96 4.03 -34.07 -20.29
CA ASP A 96 4.90 -34.64 -21.36
C ASP A 96 5.67 -35.90 -20.97
N LYS A 97 5.20 -36.59 -19.93
CA LYS A 97 5.80 -37.81 -19.39
C LYS A 97 4.73 -38.89 -19.26
N LEU A 98 5.15 -40.13 -19.46
CA LEU A 98 4.29 -41.30 -19.34
C LEU A 98 4.39 -41.86 -17.92
N PHE A 99 3.26 -42.14 -17.29
CA PHE A 99 3.17 -42.70 -15.94
C PHE A 99 2.18 -43.86 -15.91
N HIS A 100 2.38 -44.85 -15.04
CA HIS A 100 1.29 -45.76 -14.68
C HIS A 100 0.17 -44.96 -13.99
N ILE A 101 -1.09 -45.40 -14.16
CA ILE A 101 -2.25 -44.83 -13.45
C ILE A 101 -2.01 -44.75 -11.94
N ASN A 102 -1.36 -45.77 -11.38
CA ASN A 102 -1.04 -45.84 -9.95
C ASN A 102 0.20 -45.03 -9.56
N CYS A 103 1.06 -44.69 -10.52
CA CYS A 103 2.25 -43.88 -10.29
C CYS A 103 1.95 -42.38 -10.38
N PHE A 104 0.89 -41.97 -11.07
CA PHE A 104 0.51 -40.56 -11.16
C PHE A 104 -0.23 -40.11 -9.88
N VAL A 105 0.57 -39.69 -8.90
CA VAL A 105 0.10 -39.33 -7.56
C VAL A 105 0.58 -37.93 -7.15
N CYS A 106 -0.15 -37.31 -6.23
CA CYS A 106 0.24 -36.04 -5.65
C CYS A 106 1.55 -36.15 -4.86
N HIS A 107 2.47 -35.21 -5.08
CA HIS A 107 3.74 -35.17 -4.38
C HIS A 107 3.62 -34.98 -2.85
N LYS A 108 2.58 -34.26 -2.38
CA LYS A 108 2.36 -33.99 -0.96
C LYS A 108 1.60 -35.11 -0.25
N CYS A 109 0.37 -35.41 -0.68
CA CYS A 109 -0.48 -36.38 0.02
C CYS A 109 -0.46 -37.80 -0.58
N GLY A 110 0.20 -38.02 -1.73
CA GLY A 110 0.26 -39.33 -2.38
C GLY A 110 -1.05 -39.81 -3.01
N CYS A 111 -2.09 -38.97 -3.07
CA CYS A 111 -3.37 -39.38 -3.67
C CYS A 111 -3.25 -39.54 -5.20
N GLN A 112 -4.01 -40.47 -5.75
CA GLN A 112 -4.03 -40.71 -7.19
C GLN A 112 -4.72 -39.55 -7.92
N LEU A 113 -4.03 -39.01 -8.94
CA LEU A 113 -4.46 -37.84 -9.70
C LEU A 113 -5.13 -38.20 -11.03
N THR A 114 -5.11 -39.48 -11.41
CA THR A 114 -5.76 -39.98 -12.63
C THR A 114 -7.25 -39.65 -12.63
N GLY A 115 -7.73 -38.98 -13.68
CA GLY A 115 -9.12 -38.55 -13.81
C GLY A 115 -9.54 -37.38 -12.91
N LYS A 116 -8.60 -36.76 -12.18
CA LYS A 116 -8.85 -35.57 -11.34
C LYS A 116 -8.10 -34.35 -11.91
N VAL A 117 -8.54 -33.17 -11.52
CA VAL A 117 -7.78 -31.94 -11.74
C VAL A 117 -6.49 -31.97 -10.90
N PHE A 118 -5.38 -31.59 -11.51
CA PHE A 118 -4.08 -31.49 -10.86
C PHE A 118 -3.36 -30.22 -11.30
N TYR A 119 -2.40 -29.78 -10.48
CA TYR A 119 -1.64 -28.55 -10.71
C TYR A 119 -0.15 -28.88 -10.82
N LYS A 120 0.50 -28.41 -11.88
CA LYS A 120 1.95 -28.52 -12.10
C LYS A 120 2.65 -27.32 -11.47
N VAL A 121 3.52 -27.57 -10.50
CA VAL A 121 4.39 -26.55 -9.86
C VAL A 121 5.81 -27.11 -9.83
N GLU A 122 6.78 -26.44 -10.47
CA GLU A 122 8.19 -26.87 -10.49
C GLU A 122 8.38 -28.35 -10.88
N ASP A 123 7.73 -28.79 -11.96
CA ASP A 123 7.74 -30.19 -12.44
C ASP A 123 7.19 -31.26 -11.47
N LYS A 124 6.49 -30.84 -10.41
CA LYS A 124 5.78 -31.72 -9.49
C LYS A 124 4.26 -31.57 -9.65
N ALA A 125 3.55 -32.69 -9.51
CA ALA A 125 2.09 -32.73 -9.59
C ALA A 125 1.47 -32.64 -8.18
N TYR A 126 0.56 -31.68 -8.01
CA TYR A 126 -0.20 -31.45 -6.77
C TYR A 126 -1.70 -31.68 -7.01
N CYS A 127 -2.38 -32.27 -6.02
CA CYS A 127 -3.83 -32.31 -6.04
C CYS A 127 -4.40 -30.91 -5.76
N GLU A 128 -5.65 -30.66 -6.13
CA GLU A 128 -6.31 -29.38 -5.89
C GLU A 128 -6.25 -28.95 -4.41
N ALA A 129 -6.53 -29.86 -3.48
CA ALA A 129 -6.51 -29.55 -2.05
C ALA A 129 -5.11 -29.11 -1.56
N ASP A 130 -4.07 -29.87 -1.93
CA ASP A 130 -2.70 -29.56 -1.53
C ASP A 130 -2.18 -28.30 -2.23
N TYR A 131 -2.55 -28.09 -3.48
CA TYR A 131 -2.20 -26.89 -4.24
C TYR A 131 -2.84 -25.64 -3.63
N LEU A 132 -4.15 -25.68 -3.35
CA LEU A 132 -4.84 -24.59 -2.67
C LEU A 132 -4.23 -24.34 -1.28
N SER A 133 -3.85 -25.40 -0.55
CA SER A 133 -3.22 -25.26 0.77
C SER A 133 -1.86 -24.56 0.74
N SER A 134 -1.14 -24.58 -0.39
CA SER A 134 0.13 -23.86 -0.52
C SER A 134 -0.05 -22.42 -0.99
N LEU A 135 -1.27 -21.98 -1.29
CA LEU A 135 -1.55 -20.60 -1.65
C LEU A 135 -1.56 -19.68 -0.43
N GLU A 136 -1.27 -18.41 -0.69
CA GLU A 136 -1.32 -17.33 0.30
C GLU A 136 -2.77 -17.09 0.75
N ILE A 137 -2.94 -16.81 2.05
CA ILE A 137 -4.26 -16.58 2.65
C ILE A 137 -4.50 -15.08 2.76
N CYS A 138 -5.71 -14.64 2.39
CA CYS A 138 -6.11 -13.25 2.57
C CYS A 138 -6.32 -12.94 4.05
N TRP A 139 -5.67 -11.87 4.52
CA TRP A 139 -5.77 -11.40 5.91
C TRP A 139 -7.19 -11.01 6.36
N VAL A 140 -8.05 -10.60 5.42
CA VAL A 140 -9.39 -10.08 5.74
C VAL A 140 -10.42 -11.21 5.79
N CYS A 141 -10.48 -12.05 4.76
CA CYS A 141 -11.51 -13.09 4.66
C CYS A 141 -11.02 -14.49 5.07
N ASN A 142 -9.73 -14.66 5.37
CA ASN A 142 -9.08 -15.93 5.70
C ASN A 142 -9.26 -17.04 4.65
N LYS A 143 -9.51 -16.67 3.39
CA LYS A 143 -9.58 -17.60 2.25
C LYS A 143 -8.32 -17.53 1.40
N GLN A 144 -8.01 -18.62 0.69
CA GLN A 144 -6.88 -18.66 -0.23
C GLN A 144 -7.05 -17.67 -1.39
N ILE A 145 -5.95 -17.07 -1.84
CA ILE A 145 -5.92 -16.14 -2.97
C ILE A 145 -5.52 -16.91 -4.22
N THR A 146 -6.49 -17.18 -5.11
CA THR A 146 -6.28 -17.93 -6.35
C THR A 146 -5.84 -17.07 -7.53
N ASP A 147 -6.24 -15.79 -7.53
CA ASP A 147 -6.13 -14.93 -8.70
C ASP A 147 -4.93 -13.98 -8.61
N ARG A 148 -5.14 -12.77 -8.10
CA ARG A 148 -4.12 -11.74 -7.96
C ARG A 148 -3.91 -11.46 -6.49
N ILE A 149 -2.66 -11.50 -6.05
CA ILE A 149 -2.31 -11.15 -4.67
C ILE A 149 -1.98 -9.66 -4.64
N LEU A 150 -2.64 -8.93 -3.75
CA LEU A 150 -2.19 -7.62 -3.32
C LEU A 150 -1.37 -7.79 -2.05
N ARG A 151 -0.15 -7.24 -2.05
CA ARG A 151 0.77 -7.32 -0.90
C ARG A 151 0.98 -5.93 -0.33
N ALA A 152 0.49 -5.71 0.88
CA ALA A 152 0.62 -4.46 1.62
C ALA A 152 1.09 -4.77 3.04
N THR A 153 2.11 -4.04 3.53
CA THR A 153 2.49 -4.09 4.96
C THR A 153 2.88 -5.50 5.44
N GLY A 154 3.44 -6.31 4.54
CA GLY A 154 3.79 -7.71 4.81
C GLY A 154 2.60 -8.69 4.82
N LYS A 155 1.40 -8.23 4.50
CA LYS A 155 0.16 -9.04 4.46
C LYS A 155 -0.36 -9.20 3.03
N CYS A 156 -1.11 -10.28 2.81
CA CYS A 156 -1.71 -10.64 1.54
C CYS A 156 -3.22 -10.37 1.54
N PHE A 157 -3.75 -9.83 0.45
CA PHE A 157 -5.16 -9.48 0.31
C PHE A 157 -5.68 -9.87 -1.07
N HIS A 158 -6.96 -10.25 -1.14
CA HIS A 158 -7.68 -10.23 -2.41
C HIS A 158 -7.86 -8.78 -2.90
N PRO A 159 -7.92 -8.53 -4.22
CA PRO A 159 -8.16 -7.20 -4.75
C PRO A 159 -9.43 -6.55 -4.23
N HIS A 160 -10.49 -7.34 -4.05
CA HIS A 160 -11.77 -6.88 -3.50
C HIS A 160 -11.80 -6.78 -1.96
N CYS A 161 -10.92 -7.49 -1.26
CA CYS A 161 -10.85 -7.40 0.20
C CYS A 161 -10.00 -6.22 0.67
N PHE A 162 -9.28 -5.57 -0.25
CA PHE A 162 -8.43 -4.42 0.08
C PHE A 162 -9.25 -3.12 -0.03
N LEU A 163 -10.06 -2.89 1.00
CA LEU A 163 -10.99 -1.77 1.09
C LEU A 163 -10.52 -0.76 2.14
N CYS A 164 -10.90 0.50 1.96
CA CYS A 164 -10.76 1.52 2.99
C CYS A 164 -11.66 1.18 4.18
N GLU A 165 -11.12 1.22 5.40
CA GLU A 165 -11.88 0.94 6.63
C GLU A 165 -13.06 1.92 6.82
N GLU A 166 -12.90 3.19 6.45
CA GLU A 166 -13.91 4.22 6.69
C GLU A 166 -15.03 4.23 5.64
N CYS A 167 -14.70 4.28 4.34
CA CYS A 167 -15.70 4.36 3.26
C CYS A 167 -15.97 3.04 2.51
N GLY A 168 -15.20 1.97 2.76
CA GLY A 168 -15.33 0.70 2.03
C GLY A 168 -14.88 0.75 0.57
N LYS A 169 -14.25 1.84 0.12
CA LYS A 169 -13.78 1.99 -1.27
C LYS A 169 -12.65 1.00 -1.58
N ASN A 170 -12.68 0.40 -2.77
CA ASN A 170 -11.63 -0.49 -3.24
C ASN A 170 -10.34 0.28 -3.51
N LEU A 171 -9.23 -0.14 -2.90
CA LEU A 171 -7.94 0.55 -2.97
C LEU A 171 -6.95 -0.07 -3.97
N ASP A 172 -7.40 -1.03 -4.79
CA ASP A 172 -6.57 -1.57 -5.87
C ASP A 172 -6.22 -0.47 -6.88
N GLY A 173 -4.92 -0.21 -7.05
CA GLY A 173 -4.39 0.83 -7.95
C GLY A 173 -4.56 2.26 -7.45
N ILE A 174 -5.12 2.47 -6.26
CA ILE A 174 -5.34 3.78 -5.66
C ILE A 174 -4.32 3.98 -4.53
N PRO A 175 -3.68 5.17 -4.42
CA PRO A 175 -2.80 5.45 -3.30
C PRO A 175 -3.58 5.43 -1.97
N PHE A 176 -2.96 4.83 -0.96
CA PHE A 176 -3.56 4.63 0.35
C PHE A 176 -2.52 4.84 1.45
N THR A 177 -3.00 4.81 2.68
CA THR A 177 -2.19 4.98 3.89
C THR A 177 -2.64 4.05 5.01
N LEU A 178 -1.77 3.87 6.02
CA LEU A 178 -2.12 3.30 7.31
C LEU A 178 -2.27 4.36 8.39
N ASP A 179 -3.15 4.11 9.35
CA ASP A 179 -3.14 4.83 10.63
C ASP A 179 -2.19 4.19 11.65
N ASN A 180 -2.15 4.77 12.86
CA ASN A 180 -1.33 4.29 13.98
C ASN A 180 -1.68 2.87 14.45
N PHE A 181 -2.84 2.34 14.04
CA PHE A 181 -3.32 0.99 14.36
C PHE A 181 -3.16 0.02 13.18
N ASN A 182 -2.41 0.41 12.14
CA ASN A 182 -2.23 -0.34 10.89
C ASN A 182 -3.55 -0.63 10.14
N LYS A 183 -4.57 0.22 10.31
CA LYS A 183 -5.78 0.14 9.49
C LYS A 183 -5.57 0.87 8.18
N VAL A 184 -6.09 0.29 7.10
CA VAL A 184 -5.94 0.80 5.74
C VAL A 184 -7.02 1.85 5.48
N HIS A 185 -6.57 3.04 5.06
CA HIS A 185 -7.44 4.17 4.75
C HIS A 185 -7.12 4.71 3.36
N CYS A 186 -8.14 5.16 2.63
CA CYS A 186 -7.92 5.98 1.45
C CYS A 186 -7.32 7.33 1.88
N LEU A 187 -6.55 7.98 1.00
CA LEU A 187 -5.94 9.28 1.33
C LEU A 187 -6.99 10.34 1.70
N GLU A 188 -8.14 10.34 1.04
CA GLU A 188 -9.22 11.30 1.27
C GLU A 188 -9.80 11.20 2.69
N ASP A 189 -10.19 10.01 3.14
CA ASP A 189 -10.71 9.79 4.50
C ASP A 189 -9.63 10.01 5.55
N TYR A 190 -8.39 9.61 5.26
CA TYR A 190 -7.27 9.86 6.15
C TYR A 190 -7.07 11.37 6.38
N TYR A 191 -7.01 12.16 5.30
CA TYR A 191 -6.89 13.61 5.43
C TYR A 191 -8.12 14.24 6.09
N ARG A 192 -9.32 13.74 5.80
CA ARG A 192 -10.55 14.23 6.45
C ARG A 192 -10.52 14.06 7.97
N LYS A 193 -9.90 12.98 8.44
CA LYS A 193 -9.84 12.61 9.87
C LYS A 193 -8.67 13.27 10.60
N TYR A 194 -7.52 13.40 9.95
CA TYR A 194 -6.27 13.79 10.61
C TYR A 194 -5.71 15.15 10.17
N SER A 195 -6.22 15.76 9.09
CA SER A 195 -5.71 17.07 8.64
C SER A 195 -6.22 18.22 9.53
N PRO A 196 -5.34 19.17 9.87
CA PRO A 196 -5.73 20.35 10.64
C PRO A 196 -6.66 21.25 9.81
N ARG A 197 -7.54 21.97 10.50
CA ARG A 197 -8.46 22.95 9.88
C ARG A 197 -7.86 24.34 9.97
N CYS A 198 -7.95 25.09 8.89
CA CYS A 198 -7.56 26.49 8.91
C CYS A 198 -8.52 27.30 9.79
N ALA A 199 -7.98 28.07 10.73
CA ALA A 199 -8.81 28.90 11.60
C ALA A 199 -9.53 30.06 10.88
N PHE A 200 -9.08 30.45 9.68
CA PHE A 200 -9.69 31.53 8.90
C PHE A 200 -10.82 31.05 7.97
N CYS A 201 -10.58 29.99 7.18
CA CYS A 201 -11.56 29.51 6.18
C CYS A 201 -12.28 28.23 6.60
N HIS A 202 -11.90 27.63 7.74
CA HIS A 202 -12.44 26.38 8.29
C HIS A 202 -12.27 25.13 7.41
N GLN A 203 -11.59 25.25 6.27
CA GLN A 203 -11.26 24.14 5.38
C GLN A 203 -10.02 23.38 5.86
N LEU A 204 -9.94 22.10 5.49
CA LEU A 204 -8.77 21.26 5.75
C LEU A 204 -7.55 21.85 5.05
N ILE A 205 -6.39 21.78 5.71
CA ILE A 205 -5.12 22.12 5.11
C ILE A 205 -4.56 20.84 4.49
N LEU A 206 -4.61 20.76 3.16
CA LEU A 206 -4.18 19.61 2.37
C LEU A 206 -2.86 19.92 1.67
N PRO A 207 -2.03 18.91 1.37
CA PRO A 207 -0.86 19.10 0.52
C PRO A 207 -1.29 19.47 -0.91
N GLU A 208 -0.43 20.21 -1.63
CA GLU A 208 -0.65 20.49 -3.05
C GLU A 208 -0.40 19.25 -3.92
N ASP A 209 -1.00 19.20 -5.11
CA ASP A 209 -0.92 18.06 -6.02
C ASP A 209 0.54 17.70 -6.34
N GLY A 210 0.95 16.50 -5.93
CA GLY A 210 2.32 15.98 -6.16
C GLY A 210 3.33 16.33 -5.07
N GLN A 211 2.93 17.00 -3.98
CA GLN A 211 3.77 17.20 -2.79
C GLN A 211 3.38 16.22 -1.69
N ASP A 212 4.36 15.55 -1.10
CA ASP A 212 4.15 14.64 0.03
C ASP A 212 4.04 15.39 1.37
N GLU A 213 4.32 16.70 1.40
CA GLU A 213 4.31 17.51 2.63
C GLU A 213 3.27 18.63 2.56
N THR A 214 2.57 18.83 3.68
CA THR A 214 1.60 19.92 3.82
C THR A 214 2.24 21.13 4.49
N VAL A 215 2.37 22.24 3.76
CA VAL A 215 2.84 23.50 4.31
C VAL A 215 1.69 24.22 5.02
N ARG A 216 1.89 24.55 6.29
CA ARG A 216 0.92 25.32 7.09
C ARG A 216 1.64 26.31 8.00
N ILE A 217 0.94 27.40 8.32
CA ILE A 217 1.43 28.39 9.28
C ILE A 217 0.76 28.11 10.62
N VAL A 218 1.57 27.99 11.67
CA VAL A 218 1.10 27.82 13.04
C VAL A 218 1.32 29.13 13.79
N SER A 219 0.24 29.73 14.29
CA SER A 219 0.29 30.95 15.11
C SER A 219 -0.80 30.90 16.16
N MET A 220 -0.52 31.33 17.40
CA MET A 220 -1.48 31.32 18.51
C MET A 220 -2.18 29.95 18.72
N ASN A 221 -1.45 28.84 18.56
CA ASN A 221 -2.00 27.47 18.59
C ASN A 221 -3.10 27.18 17.55
N LYS A 222 -3.21 28.01 16.51
CA LYS A 222 -4.12 27.85 15.38
C LYS A 222 -3.31 27.55 14.12
N ASP A 223 -3.87 26.72 13.24
CA ASP A 223 -3.30 26.40 11.95
C ASP A 223 -3.94 27.25 10.84
N PHE A 224 -3.14 27.65 9.86
CA PHE A 224 -3.59 28.47 8.73
C PHE A 224 -2.99 27.96 7.42
N HIS A 225 -3.77 28.05 6.32
CA HIS A 225 -3.17 27.99 4.98
C HIS A 225 -2.23 29.19 4.81
N VAL A 226 -1.18 29.03 4.01
CA VAL A 226 -0.26 30.11 3.65
C VAL A 226 -1.01 31.32 3.08
N LYS A 227 -2.02 31.07 2.23
CA LYS A 227 -2.88 32.09 1.61
C LYS A 227 -3.89 32.75 2.57
N CYS A 228 -4.21 32.06 3.67
CA CYS A 228 -5.19 32.50 4.66
C CYS A 228 -4.55 33.26 5.82
N PHE A 229 -3.22 33.23 5.94
CA PHE A 229 -2.48 33.96 6.97
C PHE A 229 -2.30 35.43 6.56
N LYS A 230 -3.30 36.24 6.90
CA LYS A 230 -3.40 37.65 6.51
C LYS A 230 -3.88 38.52 7.66
N CYS A 231 -3.57 39.81 7.58
CA CYS A 231 -4.04 40.82 8.53
C CYS A 231 -5.57 40.90 8.51
N GLU A 232 -6.20 41.01 9.67
CA GLU A 232 -7.67 41.11 9.76
C GLU A 232 -8.21 42.44 9.19
N ASP A 233 -7.51 43.54 9.45
CA ASP A 233 -7.93 44.88 9.02
C ASP A 233 -7.65 45.15 7.54
N CYS A 234 -6.40 44.96 7.12
CA CYS A 234 -5.96 45.34 5.77
C CYS A 234 -5.82 44.15 4.81
N ARG A 235 -5.97 42.91 5.29
CA ARG A 235 -5.89 41.67 4.50
C ARG A 235 -4.58 41.44 3.77
N CYS A 236 -3.51 42.17 4.10
CA CYS A 236 -2.19 41.89 3.55
C CYS A 236 -1.70 40.52 4.03
N GLN A 237 -1.00 39.79 3.16
CA GLN A 237 -0.41 38.51 3.52
C GLN A 237 0.70 38.74 4.53
N LEU A 238 0.60 38.07 5.67
CA LEU A 238 1.60 38.18 6.73
C LEU A 238 2.70 37.15 6.47
N SER A 239 3.94 37.52 6.74
CA SER A 239 5.06 36.59 6.66
C SER A 239 6.04 36.81 7.80
N SER A 240 6.62 35.72 8.27
CA SER A 240 7.59 35.75 9.38
C SER A 240 9.04 35.95 8.90
N GLU A 241 9.27 36.14 7.61
CA GLU A 241 10.60 36.29 7.02
C GLU A 241 11.14 37.72 7.16
N LYS A 242 12.47 37.86 7.28
CA LYS A 242 13.13 39.18 7.40
C LYS A 242 12.93 39.99 6.12
N GLY A 243 12.09 41.01 6.19
CA GLY A 243 11.68 41.85 5.04
C GLY A 243 10.21 41.67 4.63
N GLY A 244 9.50 40.70 5.23
CA GLY A 244 8.07 40.50 5.07
C GLY A 244 7.20 41.43 5.92
N SER A 245 5.90 41.48 5.62
CA SER A 245 4.90 42.12 6.50
C SER A 245 4.79 41.29 7.79
N GLY A 246 5.57 41.68 8.81
CA GLY A 246 5.61 40.96 10.09
C GLY A 246 4.23 40.77 10.72
N CYS A 247 4.04 39.65 11.42
CA CYS A 247 2.78 39.31 12.09
C CYS A 247 2.81 39.68 13.58
N TYR A 248 1.76 40.35 14.04
CA TYR A 248 1.59 40.80 15.42
C TYR A 248 0.27 40.26 15.97
N PRO A 249 0.30 39.19 16.80
CA PRO A 249 -0.89 38.67 17.45
C PRO A 249 -1.31 39.56 18.64
N LEU A 250 -2.59 39.91 18.73
CA LEU A 250 -3.19 40.68 19.82
C LEU A 250 -4.60 40.14 20.11
N ASP A 251 -4.87 39.70 21.35
CA ASP A 251 -6.17 39.17 21.79
C ASP A 251 -6.83 38.17 20.82
N ASP A 252 -6.08 37.15 20.36
CA ASP A 252 -6.52 36.14 19.37
C ASP A 252 -6.70 36.62 17.91
N HIS A 253 -6.42 37.89 17.63
CA HIS A 253 -6.47 38.50 16.29
C HIS A 253 -5.07 38.67 15.68
N LEU A 254 -4.99 38.64 14.34
CA LEU A 254 -3.74 38.73 13.57
C LEU A 254 -3.64 40.05 12.82
N TYR A 255 -2.65 40.87 13.18
CA TYR A 255 -2.43 42.17 12.57
C TYR A 255 -1.06 42.29 11.90
N CYS A 256 -0.97 43.12 10.86
CA CYS A 256 0.31 43.60 10.35
C CYS A 256 0.88 44.68 11.29
N GLN A 257 2.15 45.02 11.10
CA GLN A 257 2.83 46.05 11.91
C GLN A 257 2.04 47.36 12.03
N GLU A 258 1.52 47.87 10.91
CA GLU A 258 0.80 49.15 10.86
C GLU A 258 -0.57 49.08 11.55
N CYS A 259 -1.32 48.00 11.33
CA CYS A 259 -2.64 47.84 11.94
C CYS A 259 -2.52 47.58 13.45
N ASN A 260 -1.54 46.77 13.87
CA ASN A 260 -1.25 46.57 15.28
C ASN A 260 -0.88 47.89 15.98
N ALA A 261 -0.05 48.74 15.35
CA ALA A 261 0.30 50.04 15.92
C ALA A 261 -0.94 50.93 16.16
N LYS A 262 -1.92 50.91 15.25
CA LYS A 262 -3.19 51.64 15.41
C LYS A 262 -4.02 51.09 16.56
N HIS A 263 -4.17 49.77 16.66
CA HIS A 263 -4.90 49.11 17.76
C HIS A 263 -4.27 49.41 19.11
N ILE A 264 -2.95 49.31 19.24
CA ILE A 264 -2.24 49.63 20.49
C ILE A 264 -2.40 51.11 20.87
N GLN A 265 -2.37 52.04 19.90
CA GLN A 265 -2.61 53.46 20.17
C GLN A 265 -4.04 53.71 20.67
N GLN A 266 -5.05 53.07 20.08
CA GLN A 266 -6.44 53.20 20.52
C GLN A 266 -6.65 52.62 21.92
N LEU A 267 -6.12 51.42 22.18
CA LEU A 267 -6.18 50.79 23.50
C LEU A 267 -5.51 51.65 24.58
N THR A 268 -4.37 52.27 24.27
CA THR A 268 -3.68 53.17 25.20
C THR A 268 -4.49 54.46 25.43
N ALA A 269 -5.10 55.02 24.37
CA ALA A 269 -5.90 56.24 24.46
C ALA A 269 -7.20 56.05 25.26
N ASP A 270 -7.81 54.86 25.24
CA ASP A 270 -8.99 54.57 26.06
C ASP A 270 -8.63 54.32 27.55
N LEU A 271 -7.40 53.93 27.87
CA LEU A 271 -6.90 53.84 29.25
C LEU A 271 -6.61 55.23 29.87
N ASP A 272 -6.25 56.21 29.05
CA ASP A 272 -6.02 57.61 29.46
C ASP A 272 -7.32 58.44 29.52
N LYS A 273 -8.49 57.84 29.26
CA LYS A 273 -9.78 58.53 29.30
C LYS A 273 -10.22 58.70 30.77
N PRO A 274 -10.41 59.93 31.27
CA PRO A 274 -10.86 60.14 32.64
C PRO A 274 -12.21 59.47 32.85
N GLN A 275 -12.33 58.63 33.88
CA GLN A 275 -13.61 58.08 34.31
C GLN A 275 -14.59 59.24 34.54
N ARG A 276 -15.73 59.20 33.86
CA ARG A 276 -16.79 60.20 34.02
C ARG A 276 -17.20 60.24 35.50
N PRO A 277 -17.24 61.42 36.15
CA PRO A 277 -17.68 61.47 37.54
C PRO A 277 -19.12 60.94 37.62
N LEU A 278 -19.34 60.01 38.56
CA LEU A 278 -20.67 59.63 39.02
C LEU A 278 -21.30 60.90 39.63
N THR A 279 -22.12 61.61 38.85
CA THR A 279 -22.99 62.64 39.38
C THR A 279 -24.13 61.94 40.11
N THR A 280 -23.98 61.79 41.42
CA THR A 280 -25.10 61.51 42.33
C THR A 280 -25.94 62.78 42.41
N GLU A 281 -26.98 62.87 41.59
CA GLU A 281 -28.02 63.88 41.74
C GLU A 281 -29.11 63.31 42.66
N LEU A 282 -29.30 64.03 43.78
CA LEU A 282 -30.40 64.04 44.77
C LEU A 282 -30.41 62.94 45.85
#